data_AF-A0AAU6Q341-F1
#
_entry.id   AF-A0AAU6Q341-F1
#
_cell.length_a   1.000
_cell.length_b   1.000
_cell.length_c   1.000
_cell.angle_alpha   90.00
_cell.angle_beta   90.00
_cell.angle_gamma   90.00
#
_symmetry.space_group_name_H-M   'P 1'
#
loop_
_entity.id
_entity.type
_entity.pdbx_description
1 polymer ?
#
loop_
_entity_poly.entity_id
_entity_poly.type
_entity_poly.pdbx_seq_one_letter_code
_entity_poly.pdbx_strand_id
1 'polypeptide(L)'
;MSFILGPDGQPVSSQQEAHAPSALLRGGSLPANPTIADAYGYGLDPGLRGGWTYADGLGRPSLRPGRYGVNRDAERYKCRSMYYLNPLFWGAVQIMVSFLVGDSFSYGEVYDRAARTALEDFWQANNLGTLISERWMPEFVLDGEQATVWPTGDADPGADAPARIAFLDLDSGVRVEGDTSLGTVAADMVSALHLRRGMNERTWNRGEFVWTAQDALHNDPRGFPLASGAADAAMAYINLANNRLNIHEIQQRIVGIYTAMLNPEEPDGGEAKWRAKGGAFRYMPPKGAVVPLITRPGYTDAKGNRYDGVTEKLEFPKPASGASDAKEDMRVFLRIVGLCLGGLPEHWLGEGGSVNRATASEMSTPAVTLGLRRQATLRSYLDRSMRTELKRRYGPDRKYRLPYSKVSKDGLSRSTGYRTVTADLMEFPWNLPRLDDDTLDTLLRVVTTMADRGWMSDQTAASRLGADVPAEIELMAAAGRTFGQGRANVASPGGDRHAQGNQDPAAGANAP
;
A
#
# COMPACT_ATOMS: atom_id res chain seq x y z
N MET A 1 -72.47 0.73 17.43
CA MET A 1 -71.35 1.16 16.59
C MET A 1 -71.34 2.68 16.57
N SER A 2 -70.35 3.29 17.23
CA SER A 2 -70.21 4.73 17.39
C SER A 2 -69.18 5.24 16.38
N PHE A 3 -69.58 6.13 15.47
CA PHE A 3 -68.68 6.81 14.53
C PHE A 3 -68.21 8.13 15.13
N ILE A 4 -66.92 8.44 15.00
CA ILE A 4 -66.37 9.75 15.34
C ILE A 4 -66.63 10.67 14.15
N LEU A 5 -67.43 11.72 14.36
CA LEU A 5 -67.73 12.75 13.38
C LEU A 5 -66.72 13.90 13.53
N GLY A 6 -66.30 14.49 12.40
CA GLY A 6 -65.50 15.71 12.38
C GLY A 6 -66.29 16.95 12.84
N PRO A 7 -65.64 18.11 13.04
CA PRO A 7 -66.28 19.35 13.48
C PRO A 7 -67.32 19.91 12.49
N ASP A 8 -67.39 19.38 11.28
CA ASP A 8 -68.36 19.65 10.22
C ASP A 8 -69.49 18.59 10.14
N GLY A 9 -69.54 17.63 11.07
CA GLY A 9 -70.62 16.66 11.21
C GLY A 9 -70.58 15.51 10.19
N GLN A 10 -69.54 15.40 9.38
CA GLN A 10 -69.32 14.28 8.48
C GLN A 10 -68.54 13.15 9.18
N PRO A 11 -68.84 11.87 8.91
CA PRO A 11 -68.05 10.76 9.43
C PRO A 11 -66.64 10.83 8.86
N VAL A 12 -65.63 10.68 9.71
CA VAL A 12 -64.23 10.61 9.28
C VAL A 12 -64.07 9.33 8.47
N SER A 13 -64.33 9.40 7.17
CA SER A 13 -64.03 8.31 6.25
C SER A 13 -62.52 8.15 6.22
N SER A 14 -62.03 6.95 6.56
CA SER A 14 -60.65 6.55 6.28
C SER A 14 -60.38 6.90 4.83
N GLN A 15 -59.50 7.88 4.61
CA GLN A 15 -59.03 8.21 3.27
C GLN A 15 -58.64 6.92 2.57
N GLN A 16 -59.07 6.83 1.31
CA GLN A 16 -58.67 5.83 0.33
C GLN A 16 -57.27 5.31 0.63
N GLU A 17 -57.12 3.99 0.63
CA GLU A 17 -55.83 3.35 0.37
C GLU A 17 -55.32 3.88 -0.98
N ALA A 18 -54.71 5.06 -0.95
CA ALA A 18 -53.65 5.39 -1.86
C ALA A 18 -52.64 4.28 -1.64
N HIS A 19 -52.52 3.38 -2.62
CA HIS A 19 -51.37 2.49 -2.71
C HIS A 19 -50.16 3.32 -2.29
N ALA A 20 -49.59 3.01 -1.13
CA ALA A 20 -48.29 3.53 -0.76
C ALA A 20 -47.43 3.29 -2.00
N PRO A 21 -46.76 4.29 -2.57
CA PRO A 21 -45.79 4.01 -3.61
C PRO A 21 -44.88 2.95 -2.98
N SER A 22 -44.88 1.75 -3.56
CA SER A 22 -43.92 0.72 -3.18
C SER A 22 -42.59 1.45 -3.08
N ALA A 23 -41.94 1.40 -1.92
CA ALA A 23 -40.65 2.04 -1.75
C ALA A 23 -39.74 1.49 -2.85
N LEU A 24 -39.66 2.23 -3.96
CA LEU A 24 -38.78 1.95 -5.06
C LEU A 24 -37.41 2.17 -4.43
N LEU A 25 -36.73 1.07 -4.11
CA LEU A 25 -35.29 1.07 -3.92
C LEU A 25 -34.73 2.01 -5.00
N ARG A 26 -34.09 3.11 -4.57
CA ARG A 26 -33.38 4.02 -5.48
C ARG A 26 -32.44 3.16 -6.31
N GLY A 27 -32.83 2.89 -7.55
CA GLY A 27 -32.34 1.77 -8.34
C GLY A 27 -33.24 1.51 -9.55
N GLY A 28 -34.53 1.86 -9.46
CA GLY A 28 -35.41 1.98 -10.62
C GLY A 28 -35.10 3.23 -11.45
N SER A 29 -34.48 3.00 -12.62
CA SER A 29 -34.33 3.93 -13.74
C SER A 29 -33.74 5.31 -13.44
N LEU A 30 -32.47 5.37 -13.03
CA LEU A 30 -31.61 6.44 -13.52
C LEU A 30 -31.16 6.08 -14.94
N PRO A 31 -30.99 7.03 -15.87
CA PRO A 31 -30.35 6.73 -17.16
C PRO A 31 -29.04 5.99 -16.89
N ALA A 32 -28.82 4.91 -17.64
CA ALA A 32 -27.85 3.86 -17.30
C ALA A 32 -26.39 4.34 -17.15
N ASN A 33 -26.05 5.58 -17.49
CA ASN A 33 -24.74 6.19 -17.26
C ASN A 33 -24.84 7.73 -17.38
N PRO A 34 -24.99 8.51 -16.29
CA PRO A 34 -24.56 9.90 -16.33
C PRO A 34 -23.03 9.90 -16.34
N THR A 35 -22.46 10.21 -17.50
CA THR A 35 -21.01 10.44 -17.62
C THR A 35 -20.67 11.81 -17.04
N ILE A 36 -19.42 12.04 -16.64
CA ILE A 36 -18.93 13.39 -16.27
C ILE A 36 -19.19 14.40 -17.40
N ALA A 37 -19.25 13.96 -18.66
CA ALA A 37 -19.63 14.81 -19.80
C ALA A 37 -21.07 15.34 -19.70
N ASP A 38 -21.98 14.61 -19.06
CA ASP A 38 -23.36 15.05 -18.82
C ASP A 38 -23.44 16.10 -17.68
N ALA A 39 -22.45 16.12 -16.77
CA ALA A 39 -22.37 17.10 -15.69
C ALA A 39 -21.75 18.44 -16.11
N TYR A 40 -20.85 18.43 -17.11
CA TYR A 40 -20.09 19.62 -17.52
C TYR A 40 -20.43 20.19 -18.91
N GLY A 41 -21.34 19.54 -19.65
CA GLY A 41 -21.73 19.97 -20.99
C GLY A 41 -20.65 19.69 -22.04
N TYR A 42 -21.08 19.59 -23.29
CA TYR A 42 -20.20 19.36 -24.45
C TYR A 42 -19.31 20.59 -24.69
N GLY A 43 -18.14 20.61 -24.06
CA GLY A 43 -17.16 21.69 -24.25
C GLY A 43 -16.10 21.74 -23.17
N LEU A 44 -15.28 20.70 -23.04
CA LEU A 44 -14.04 20.81 -22.28
C LEU A 44 -12.98 21.49 -23.16
N ASP A 45 -12.62 22.72 -22.76
CA ASP A 45 -11.61 23.56 -23.38
C ASP A 45 -10.25 22.83 -23.49
N PRO A 46 -9.65 22.68 -24.69
CA PRO A 46 -8.40 21.93 -24.89
C PRO A 46 -7.17 22.51 -24.14
N GLY A 47 -7.25 23.73 -23.60
CA GLY A 47 -6.17 24.38 -22.85
C GLY A 47 -5.88 23.79 -21.46
N LEU A 48 -6.80 23.00 -20.88
CA LEU A 48 -6.65 22.38 -19.55
C LEU A 48 -6.14 20.92 -19.60
N ARG A 49 -5.72 20.43 -20.78
CA ARG A 49 -5.20 19.07 -20.99
C ARG A 49 -3.82 18.77 -20.36
N GLY A 50 -3.26 19.71 -19.59
CA GLY A 50 -1.97 19.56 -18.91
C GLY A 50 -2.05 19.40 -17.39
N GLY A 51 -3.25 19.41 -16.80
CA GLY A 51 -3.44 19.15 -15.37
C GLY A 51 -3.48 17.66 -15.04
N TRP A 52 -3.64 17.32 -13.76
CA TRP A 52 -3.90 15.96 -13.28
C TRP A 52 -5.33 15.51 -13.66
N THR A 53 -5.71 15.66 -14.93
CA THR A 53 -7.08 15.44 -15.41
C THR A 53 -7.11 14.52 -16.63
N TYR A 54 -7.81 13.40 -16.45
CA TYR A 54 -8.70 12.63 -17.35
C TYR A 54 -8.40 12.51 -18.85
N ALA A 55 -7.16 12.67 -19.29
CA ALA A 55 -6.70 12.13 -20.55
C ALA A 55 -5.60 11.14 -20.21
N ASP A 56 -5.88 9.86 -20.50
CA ASP A 56 -4.88 8.82 -20.71
C ASP A 56 -3.49 9.45 -20.99
N GLY A 57 -2.56 9.32 -20.04
CA GLY A 57 -1.19 9.81 -20.15
C GLY A 57 -0.41 9.23 -21.34
N LEU A 58 -1.03 8.34 -22.13
CA LEU A 58 -0.53 7.74 -23.36
C LEU A 58 -1.23 8.27 -24.63
N GLY A 59 -2.14 9.24 -24.53
CA GLY A 59 -2.70 9.97 -25.67
C GLY A 59 -3.52 9.11 -26.64
N ARG A 60 -4.13 7.99 -26.21
CA ARG A 60 -4.97 7.13 -27.06
C ARG A 60 -6.39 7.72 -27.16
N PRO A 61 -6.82 8.16 -28.35
CA PRO A 61 -8.11 8.84 -28.53
C PRO A 61 -9.34 7.91 -28.48
N SER A 62 -9.19 6.62 -28.15
CA SER A 62 -10.23 5.59 -28.34
C SER A 62 -10.90 5.07 -27.07
N LEU A 63 -10.52 5.54 -25.88
CA LEU A 63 -11.08 5.02 -24.63
C LEU A 63 -12.30 5.85 -24.23
N ARG A 64 -13.49 5.23 -24.25
CA ARG A 64 -14.71 5.83 -23.73
C ARG A 64 -14.50 6.21 -22.25
N PRO A 65 -14.96 7.39 -21.80
CA PRO A 65 -14.92 7.73 -20.37
C PRO A 65 -15.70 6.64 -19.60
N GLY A 66 -15.05 6.03 -18.60
CA GLY A 66 -15.67 4.98 -17.80
C GLY A 66 -16.77 5.54 -16.87
N ARG A 67 -17.40 4.64 -16.10
CA ARG A 67 -18.55 4.95 -15.23
C ARG A 67 -18.34 6.12 -14.26
N TYR A 68 -17.08 6.42 -13.91
CA TYR A 68 -16.70 7.51 -13.01
C TYR A 68 -15.82 8.57 -13.70
N GLY A 69 -15.90 8.68 -15.03
CA GLY A 69 -15.01 9.51 -15.85
C GLY A 69 -13.59 8.95 -16.02
N VAL A 70 -13.25 7.90 -15.28
CA VAL A 70 -11.98 7.16 -15.38
C VAL A 70 -12.22 5.81 -16.04
N ASN A 71 -11.39 5.46 -17.02
CA ASN A 71 -11.36 4.11 -17.57
C ASN A 71 -10.51 3.21 -16.68
N ARG A 72 -11.16 2.25 -16.00
CA ARG A 72 -10.51 1.31 -15.07
C ARG A 72 -9.37 0.53 -15.74
N ASP A 73 -9.60 -0.03 -16.92
CA ASP A 73 -8.61 -0.87 -17.58
C ASP A 73 -7.39 -0.04 -18.00
N ALA A 74 -7.59 1.23 -18.36
CA ALA A 74 -6.51 2.17 -18.64
C ALA A 74 -5.67 2.47 -17.39
N GLU A 75 -6.31 2.67 -16.24
CA GLU A 75 -5.60 2.90 -14.97
C GLU A 75 -4.81 1.67 -14.51
N ARG A 76 -5.36 0.46 -14.66
CA ARG A 76 -4.61 -0.78 -14.39
C ARG A 76 -3.36 -0.87 -15.26
N TYR A 77 -3.53 -0.65 -16.57
CA TYR A 77 -2.40 -0.68 -17.51
C TYR A 77 -1.35 0.38 -17.16
N LYS A 78 -1.77 1.59 -16.75
CA LYS A 78 -0.90 2.66 -16.26
C LYS A 78 -0.11 2.20 -15.04
N CYS A 79 -0.78 1.67 -14.01
CA CYS A 79 -0.13 1.14 -12.79
C CYS A 79 0.87 0.02 -13.11
N ARG A 80 0.47 -0.98 -13.91
CA ARG A 80 1.34 -2.08 -14.34
C ARG A 80 2.57 -1.57 -15.08
N SER A 81 2.38 -0.65 -16.03
CA SER A 81 3.49 -0.06 -16.79
C SER A 81 4.44 0.72 -15.86
N MET A 82 3.88 1.52 -14.95
CA MET A 82 4.64 2.31 -13.98
C MET A 82 5.44 1.46 -13.01
N TYR A 83 4.89 0.31 -12.61
CA TYR A 83 5.59 -0.64 -11.76
C TYR A 83 6.90 -1.16 -12.36
N TYR A 84 7.00 -1.27 -13.69
CA TYR A 84 8.23 -1.70 -14.35
C TYR A 84 9.11 -0.53 -14.83
N LEU A 85 8.53 0.63 -15.14
CA LEU A 85 9.24 1.76 -15.73
C LEU A 85 9.74 2.79 -14.71
N ASN A 86 9.12 2.87 -13.54
CA ASN A 86 9.40 3.90 -12.54
C ASN A 86 9.92 3.29 -11.23
N PRO A 87 11.22 3.46 -10.90
CA PRO A 87 11.80 2.88 -9.69
C PRO A 87 11.23 3.43 -8.39
N LEU A 88 10.78 4.70 -8.35
CA LEU A 88 10.12 5.27 -7.16
C LEU A 88 8.77 4.59 -6.93
N PHE A 89 7.97 4.44 -7.98
CA PHE A 89 6.67 3.77 -7.90
C PHE A 89 6.82 2.29 -7.53
N TRP A 90 7.75 1.58 -8.19
CA TRP A 90 8.10 0.20 -7.85
C TRP A 90 8.52 0.07 -6.38
N GLY A 91 9.47 0.88 -5.92
CA GLY A 91 9.99 0.84 -4.56
C GLY A 91 8.91 1.14 -3.53
N ALA A 92 8.04 2.11 -3.79
CA ALA A 92 6.94 2.45 -2.89
C ALA A 92 5.88 1.34 -2.80
N VAL A 93 5.55 0.67 -3.92
CA VAL A 93 4.69 -0.51 -3.93
C VAL A 93 5.34 -1.66 -3.14
N GLN A 94 6.64 -1.90 -3.32
CA GLN A 94 7.37 -2.93 -2.59
C GLN A 94 7.38 -2.67 -1.08
N ILE A 95 7.69 -1.45 -0.65
CA ILE A 95 7.63 -1.05 0.77
C ILE A 95 6.23 -1.30 1.34
N MET A 96 5.18 -0.93 0.59
CA MET A 96 3.80 -1.17 1.00
C MET A 96 3.49 -2.67 1.14
N VAL A 97 3.90 -3.51 0.18
CA VAL A 97 3.69 -4.96 0.21
C VAL A 97 4.43 -5.59 1.40
N SER A 98 5.71 -5.24 1.59
CA SER A 98 6.52 -5.70 2.71
C SER A 98 5.94 -5.27 4.05
N PHE A 99 5.40 -4.04 4.14
CA PHE A 99 4.73 -3.56 5.34
C PHE A 99 3.50 -4.39 5.70
N LEU A 100 2.74 -4.87 4.70
CA LEU A 100 1.51 -5.64 4.96
C LEU A 100 1.75 -7.11 5.30
N VAL A 101 2.68 -7.76 4.58
CA VAL A 101 2.87 -9.22 4.62
C VAL A 101 4.11 -9.63 5.41
N GLY A 102 5.11 -8.76 5.53
CA GLY A 102 6.40 -9.05 6.17
C GLY A 102 7.20 -10.12 5.44
N ASP A 103 8.18 -10.70 6.14
CA ASP A 103 9.08 -11.73 5.60
C ASP A 103 8.41 -13.11 5.49
N SER A 104 7.45 -13.39 6.37
CA SER A 104 6.64 -14.60 6.31
C SER A 104 5.35 -14.40 7.09
N PHE A 105 4.24 -14.89 6.54
CA PHE A 105 3.00 -15.04 7.26
C PHE A 105 2.59 -16.52 7.24
N SER A 106 1.91 -16.94 8.29
CA SER A 106 1.43 -18.31 8.43
C SER A 106 -0.02 -18.30 8.92
N TYR A 107 -0.60 -19.49 9.03
CA TYR A 107 -1.80 -19.69 9.83
C TYR A 107 -1.46 -20.60 11.00
N GLY A 108 -2.11 -20.34 12.13
CA GLY A 108 -1.98 -21.11 13.36
C GLY A 108 -2.72 -22.45 13.27
N GLU A 109 -2.76 -23.15 14.40
CA GLU A 109 -3.30 -24.51 14.44
C GLU A 109 -4.82 -24.53 14.22
N VAL A 110 -5.23 -25.33 13.23
CA VAL A 110 -6.62 -25.67 12.98
C VAL A 110 -6.97 -26.94 13.76
N TYR A 111 -8.00 -26.86 14.61
CA TYR A 111 -8.34 -27.95 15.53
C TYR A 111 -8.85 -29.23 14.84
N ASP A 112 -9.65 -29.09 13.78
CA ASP A 112 -10.18 -30.23 13.05
C ASP A 112 -9.07 -30.88 12.22
N ARG A 113 -8.74 -32.15 12.52
CA ARG A 113 -7.62 -32.86 11.88
C ARG A 113 -7.76 -32.94 10.36
N ALA A 114 -8.98 -33.17 9.85
CA ALA A 114 -9.20 -33.29 8.41
C ALA A 114 -9.02 -31.95 7.71
N ALA A 115 -9.57 -30.87 8.29
CA ALA A 115 -9.35 -29.52 7.79
C ALA A 115 -7.86 -29.14 7.84
N ARG A 116 -7.18 -29.40 8.96
CA ARG A 116 -5.75 -29.10 9.12
C ARG A 116 -4.91 -29.74 8.03
N THR A 117 -5.02 -31.06 7.84
CA THR A 117 -4.29 -31.76 6.79
C THR A 117 -4.61 -31.21 5.40
N ALA A 118 -5.89 -30.93 5.11
CA ALA A 118 -6.26 -30.40 3.81
C ALA A 118 -5.70 -29.01 3.52
N LEU A 119 -5.69 -28.14 4.53
CA LEU A 119 -5.15 -26.78 4.41
C LEU A 119 -3.62 -26.79 4.35
N GLU A 120 -2.96 -27.71 5.05
CA GLU A 120 -1.51 -27.92 4.93
C GLU A 120 -1.14 -28.38 3.52
N ASP A 121 -1.82 -29.40 3.00
CA ASP A 121 -1.63 -29.88 1.63
C ASP A 121 -1.83 -28.74 0.61
N PHE A 122 -2.91 -27.97 0.77
CA PHE A 122 -3.25 -26.85 -0.10
C PHE A 122 -2.21 -25.72 -0.03
N TRP A 123 -1.75 -25.39 1.18
CA TRP A 123 -0.73 -24.38 1.43
C TRP A 123 0.58 -24.73 0.73
N GLN A 124 1.02 -25.99 0.87
CA GLN A 124 2.26 -26.47 0.27
C GLN A 124 2.15 -26.61 -1.25
N ALA A 125 1.03 -27.13 -1.76
CA ALA A 125 0.84 -27.34 -3.20
C ALA A 125 0.90 -26.04 -4.02
N ASN A 126 0.52 -24.91 -3.41
CA ASN A 126 0.49 -23.60 -4.05
C ASN A 126 1.61 -22.66 -3.58
N ASN A 127 2.44 -23.08 -2.62
CA ASN A 127 3.41 -22.22 -1.94
C ASN A 127 2.77 -20.85 -1.57
N LEU A 128 1.65 -20.90 -0.83
CA LEU A 128 0.79 -19.72 -0.62
C LEU A 128 1.54 -18.55 0.02
N GLY A 129 2.51 -18.81 0.91
CA GLY A 129 3.31 -17.74 1.51
C GLY A 129 4.00 -16.86 0.45
N THR A 130 4.80 -17.48 -0.42
CA THR A 130 5.50 -16.80 -1.51
C THR A 130 4.55 -16.25 -2.56
N LEU A 131 3.51 -17.01 -2.92
CA LEU A 131 2.54 -16.61 -3.94
C LEU A 131 1.77 -15.34 -3.53
N ILE A 132 1.49 -15.15 -2.23
CA ILE A 132 0.81 -13.96 -1.74
C ILE A 132 1.74 -12.73 -1.72
N SER A 133 2.98 -12.89 -1.24
CA SER A 133 3.93 -11.79 -1.14
C SER A 133 4.46 -11.34 -2.50
N GLU A 134 4.83 -12.27 -3.38
CA GLU A 134 5.48 -11.96 -4.66
C GLU A 134 4.50 -11.62 -5.78
N ARG A 135 3.27 -12.13 -5.71
CA ARG A 135 2.33 -12.05 -6.83
C ARG A 135 0.99 -11.46 -6.46
N TRP A 136 0.25 -12.09 -5.54
CA TRP A 136 -1.13 -11.66 -5.25
C TRP A 136 -1.19 -10.22 -4.74
N MET A 137 -0.35 -9.86 -3.75
CA MET A 137 -0.40 -8.52 -3.17
C MET A 137 0.06 -7.44 -4.16
N PRO A 138 1.19 -7.57 -4.88
CA PRO A 138 1.55 -6.62 -5.92
C PRO A 138 0.47 -6.48 -6.99
N GLU A 139 -0.04 -7.58 -7.55
CA GLU A 139 -1.09 -7.49 -8.58
C GLU A 139 -2.39 -6.89 -8.01
N PHE A 140 -2.77 -7.21 -6.77
CA PHE A 140 -3.94 -6.59 -6.11
C PHE A 140 -3.77 -5.08 -5.92
N VAL A 141 -2.57 -4.60 -5.56
CA VAL A 141 -2.27 -3.18 -5.42
C VAL A 141 -2.31 -2.45 -6.77
N LEU A 142 -1.83 -3.11 -7.83
CA LEU A 142 -1.73 -2.54 -9.18
C LEU A 142 -3.04 -2.61 -9.97
N ASP A 143 -3.84 -3.65 -9.76
CA ASP A 143 -5.09 -3.87 -10.51
C ASP A 143 -6.32 -3.43 -9.71
N GLY A 144 -6.24 -3.47 -8.38
CA GLY A 144 -7.35 -3.17 -7.47
C GLY A 144 -8.39 -4.29 -7.38
N GLU A 145 -8.23 -5.34 -8.16
CA GLU A 145 -9.11 -6.49 -8.23
C GLU A 145 -8.30 -7.74 -8.57
N GLN A 146 -8.73 -8.87 -8.03
CA GLN A 146 -8.06 -10.17 -8.20
C GLN A 146 -9.10 -11.27 -8.30
N ALA A 147 -8.85 -12.21 -9.21
CA ALA A 147 -9.68 -13.38 -9.45
C ALA A 147 -8.84 -14.65 -9.36
N THR A 148 -9.01 -15.36 -8.25
CA THR A 148 -8.40 -16.68 -8.04
C THR A 148 -9.40 -17.74 -8.47
N VAL A 149 -9.01 -18.62 -9.38
CA VAL A 149 -9.87 -19.70 -9.88
C VAL A 149 -9.36 -21.07 -9.47
N TRP A 150 -10.30 -21.97 -9.25
CA TRP A 150 -10.06 -23.38 -8.96
C TRP A 150 -10.14 -24.20 -10.25
N PRO A 151 -9.44 -25.35 -10.31
CA PRO A 151 -9.60 -26.31 -11.39
C PRO A 151 -11.03 -26.91 -11.34
N THR A 152 -11.61 -27.12 -12.51
CA THR A 152 -12.97 -27.63 -12.68
C THR A 152 -13.01 -28.72 -13.75
N GLY A 153 -14.02 -29.60 -13.71
CA GLY A 153 -14.17 -30.71 -14.67
C GLY A 153 -13.00 -31.70 -14.59
N ASP A 154 -12.50 -32.13 -15.75
CA ASP A 154 -11.41 -33.12 -15.84
C ASP A 154 -10.08 -32.66 -15.21
N ALA A 155 -9.93 -31.35 -14.97
CA ALA A 155 -8.75 -30.79 -14.32
C ALA A 155 -8.86 -30.76 -12.78
N ASP A 156 -10.05 -31.01 -12.22
CA ASP A 156 -10.25 -31.05 -10.76
C ASP A 156 -9.57 -32.32 -10.20
N PRO A 157 -8.57 -32.19 -9.30
CA PRO A 157 -7.88 -33.34 -8.73
C PRO A 157 -8.75 -34.16 -7.77
N GLY A 158 -9.98 -33.72 -7.47
CA GLY A 158 -10.92 -34.43 -6.62
C GLY A 158 -10.61 -34.29 -5.13
N ALA A 159 -11.31 -35.07 -4.30
CA ALA A 159 -11.27 -34.95 -2.84
C ALA A 159 -9.94 -35.40 -2.20
N ASP A 160 -9.12 -36.17 -2.91
CA ASP A 160 -7.93 -36.78 -2.31
C ASP A 160 -6.66 -35.92 -2.49
N ALA A 161 -6.68 -34.95 -3.40
CA ALA A 161 -5.53 -34.12 -3.71
C ALA A 161 -5.85 -32.62 -3.62
N PRO A 162 -4.87 -31.77 -3.24
CA PRO A 162 -5.07 -30.33 -3.13
C PRO A 162 -5.27 -29.67 -4.50
N ALA A 163 -6.14 -28.67 -4.57
CA ALA A 163 -6.25 -27.87 -5.79
C ALA A 163 -4.99 -27.01 -6.03
N ARG A 164 -4.61 -26.89 -7.30
CA ARG A 164 -3.67 -25.87 -7.75
C ARG A 164 -4.46 -24.68 -8.28
N ILE A 165 -4.40 -23.55 -7.58
CA ILE A 165 -5.12 -22.33 -7.94
C ILE A 165 -4.38 -21.58 -9.06
N ALA A 166 -5.13 -20.80 -9.82
CA ALA A 166 -4.59 -19.88 -10.82
C ALA A 166 -5.18 -18.48 -10.65
N PHE A 167 -4.39 -17.46 -10.96
CA PHE A 167 -4.87 -16.08 -11.06
C PHE A 167 -5.25 -15.78 -12.51
N LEU A 168 -6.47 -15.28 -12.71
CA LEU A 168 -6.90 -14.81 -14.01
C LEU A 168 -6.30 -13.44 -14.28
N ASP A 169 -5.61 -13.30 -15.40
CA ASP A 169 -5.20 -11.99 -15.89
C ASP A 169 -6.45 -11.23 -16.36
N LEU A 170 -6.82 -10.19 -15.61
CA LEU A 170 -8.03 -9.41 -15.88
C LEU A 170 -7.90 -8.55 -17.15
N ASP A 171 -6.68 -8.38 -17.70
CA ASP A 171 -6.46 -7.75 -19.00
C ASP A 171 -6.84 -8.67 -20.18
N SER A 172 -6.99 -9.97 -19.94
CA SER A 172 -7.36 -10.94 -20.99
C SER A 172 -8.84 -10.90 -21.41
N GLY A 173 -9.57 -9.85 -21.01
CA GLY A 173 -10.97 -9.64 -21.37
C GLY A 173 -11.95 -10.42 -20.47
N VAL A 174 -11.63 -10.55 -19.18
CA VAL A 174 -12.52 -11.20 -18.20
C VAL A 174 -13.78 -10.34 -18.02
N ARG A 175 -14.95 -10.94 -18.28
CA ARG A 175 -16.26 -10.35 -17.95
C ARG A 175 -16.68 -10.82 -16.57
N VAL A 176 -17.02 -9.87 -15.71
CA VAL A 176 -17.52 -10.12 -14.35
C VAL A 176 -19.03 -9.94 -14.36
N GLU A 177 -19.77 -10.97 -13.96
CA GLU A 177 -21.22 -10.90 -13.74
C GLU A 177 -21.49 -10.62 -12.26
N GLY A 178 -22.22 -9.56 -11.97
CA GLY A 178 -22.53 -9.12 -10.60
C GLY A 178 -24.02 -9.07 -10.33
N ASP A 179 -24.41 -9.57 -9.15
CA ASP A 179 -25.77 -9.50 -8.62
C ASP A 179 -25.74 -8.91 -7.20
N THR A 180 -26.35 -7.75 -7.04
CA THR A 180 -26.47 -7.03 -5.76
C THR A 180 -27.34 -7.75 -4.73
N SER A 181 -28.13 -8.74 -5.14
CA SER A 181 -28.95 -9.53 -4.22
C SER A 181 -28.12 -10.53 -3.41
N LEU A 182 -26.91 -10.86 -3.87
CA LEU A 182 -26.06 -11.91 -3.26
C LEU A 182 -25.25 -11.43 -2.06
N GLY A 183 -25.00 -10.12 -1.94
CA GLY A 183 -24.23 -9.58 -0.84
C GLY A 183 -23.99 -8.07 -0.94
N THR A 184 -23.49 -7.51 0.16
CA THR A 184 -23.21 -6.06 0.29
C THR A 184 -21.77 -5.69 -0.03
N VAL A 185 -20.89 -6.68 -0.17
CA VAL A 185 -19.46 -6.49 -0.49
C VAL A 185 -19.23 -6.98 -1.92
N ALA A 186 -18.38 -6.27 -2.68
CA ALA A 186 -18.06 -6.60 -4.07
C ALA A 186 -17.65 -8.07 -4.28
N ALA A 187 -16.91 -8.64 -3.34
CA ALA A 187 -16.52 -10.05 -3.33
C ALA A 187 -17.70 -11.05 -3.30
N ASP A 188 -18.83 -10.67 -2.70
CA ASP A 188 -20.04 -11.49 -2.60
C ASP A 188 -21.05 -11.22 -3.72
N MET A 189 -20.92 -10.08 -4.40
CA MET A 189 -21.78 -9.71 -5.51
C MET A 189 -21.48 -10.49 -6.79
N VAL A 190 -20.26 -11.00 -6.98
CA VAL A 190 -19.91 -11.69 -8.24
C VAL A 190 -20.54 -13.08 -8.27
N SER A 191 -21.39 -13.31 -9.28
CA SER A 191 -22.07 -14.60 -9.51
C SER A 191 -21.25 -15.51 -10.43
N ALA A 192 -20.63 -14.94 -11.47
CA ALA A 192 -19.85 -15.67 -12.45
C ALA A 192 -18.72 -14.82 -13.07
N LEU A 193 -17.67 -15.52 -13.53
CA LEU A 193 -16.58 -14.97 -14.33
C LEU A 193 -16.58 -15.63 -15.69
N HIS A 194 -16.43 -14.84 -16.75
CA HIS A 194 -16.32 -15.35 -18.12
C HIS A 194 -15.03 -14.87 -18.77
N LEU A 195 -14.27 -15.80 -19.32
CA LEU A 195 -13.08 -15.52 -20.10
C LEU A 195 -13.26 -16.03 -21.53
N ARG A 196 -13.25 -15.11 -22.48
CA ARG A 196 -13.30 -15.44 -23.90
C ARG A 196 -11.90 -15.53 -24.48
N ARG A 197 -11.51 -16.71 -24.97
CA ARG A 197 -10.27 -16.95 -25.72
C ARG A 197 -10.61 -17.40 -27.13
N GLY A 198 -10.70 -16.44 -28.05
CA GLY A 198 -11.12 -16.69 -29.43
C GLY A 198 -12.59 -17.11 -29.52
N MET A 199 -12.84 -18.34 -29.99
CA MET A 199 -14.19 -18.93 -30.08
C MET A 199 -14.62 -19.66 -28.80
N ASN A 200 -13.69 -19.94 -27.89
CA ASN A 200 -13.98 -20.65 -26.65
C ASN A 200 -14.26 -19.66 -25.53
N GLU A 201 -15.37 -19.85 -24.82
CA GLU A 201 -15.69 -19.13 -23.59
C GLU A 201 -15.58 -20.09 -22.42
N ARG A 202 -14.73 -19.75 -21.45
CA ARG A 202 -14.63 -20.48 -20.19
C ARG A 202 -15.37 -19.68 -19.12
N THR A 203 -16.27 -20.33 -18.41
CA THR A 203 -17.05 -19.73 -17.33
C THR A 203 -16.68 -20.39 -16.02
N TRP A 204 -16.60 -19.58 -14.95
CA TRP A 204 -16.48 -20.04 -13.57
C TRP A 204 -17.68 -19.50 -12.79
N ASN A 205 -18.38 -20.40 -12.12
CA ASN A 205 -19.52 -20.06 -11.27
C ASN A 205 -19.07 -19.86 -9.82
N ARG A 206 -19.96 -19.27 -9.01
CA ARG A 206 -19.72 -19.09 -7.58
C ARG A 206 -19.32 -20.42 -6.91
N GLY A 207 -18.21 -20.39 -6.17
CA GLY A 207 -17.60 -21.58 -5.56
C GLY A 207 -16.44 -22.17 -6.38
N GLU A 208 -16.29 -21.78 -7.64
CA GLU A 208 -15.15 -22.15 -8.49
C GLU A 208 -14.10 -21.02 -8.57
N PHE A 209 -14.39 -19.87 -7.95
CA PHE A 209 -13.49 -18.73 -7.88
C PHE A 209 -13.63 -17.98 -6.55
N VAL A 210 -12.61 -17.18 -6.23
CA VAL A 210 -12.62 -16.17 -5.17
C VAL A 210 -12.33 -14.82 -5.83
N TRP A 211 -13.26 -13.89 -5.67
CA TRP A 211 -13.14 -12.52 -6.16
C TRP A 211 -12.81 -11.59 -5.00
N THR A 212 -11.84 -10.70 -5.22
CA THR A 212 -11.52 -9.62 -4.29
C THR A 212 -11.41 -8.33 -5.07
N ALA A 213 -12.05 -7.27 -4.59
CA ALA A 213 -12.00 -5.95 -5.19
C ALA A 213 -11.86 -4.87 -4.11
N GLN A 214 -10.99 -3.89 -4.37
CA GLN A 214 -10.71 -2.73 -3.55
C GLN A 214 -11.47 -1.52 -4.09
N ASP A 215 -11.99 -0.68 -3.18
CA ASP A 215 -12.65 0.59 -3.51
C ASP A 215 -13.75 0.46 -4.59
N ALA A 216 -14.42 -0.69 -4.57
CA ALA A 216 -15.62 -0.94 -5.35
C ALA A 216 -16.75 -0.06 -4.79
N LEU A 217 -17.25 0.86 -5.61
CA LEU A 217 -18.28 1.81 -5.25
C LEU A 217 -19.66 1.36 -5.75
N HIS A 218 -20.69 1.60 -4.92
CA HIS A 218 -22.08 1.32 -5.26
C HIS A 218 -22.34 -0.15 -5.64
N ASN A 219 -23.21 -0.38 -6.62
CA ASN A 219 -23.57 -1.69 -7.17
C ASN A 219 -22.55 -2.19 -8.22
N ASP A 220 -21.29 -1.76 -8.15
CA ASP A 220 -20.22 -2.23 -9.04
C ASP A 220 -19.36 -3.28 -8.31
N PRO A 221 -19.31 -4.53 -8.76
CA PRO A 221 -18.47 -5.55 -8.13
C PRO A 221 -16.96 -5.37 -8.44
N ARG A 222 -16.58 -4.46 -9.34
CA ARG A 222 -15.19 -4.28 -9.79
C ARG A 222 -14.46 -3.17 -9.05
N GLY A 223 -13.18 -3.40 -8.78
CA GLY A 223 -12.33 -2.52 -7.98
C GLY A 223 -11.56 -1.47 -8.80
N PHE A 224 -10.84 -0.59 -8.11
CA PHE A 224 -9.89 0.35 -8.73
C PHE A 224 -8.48 0.13 -8.20
N PRO A 225 -7.43 0.26 -9.04
CA PRO A 225 -6.05 0.17 -8.59
C PRO A 225 -5.78 1.04 -7.38
N LEU A 226 -5.32 0.44 -6.30
CA LEU A 226 -4.96 1.15 -5.09
C LEU A 226 -3.79 2.12 -5.33
N ALA A 227 -2.89 1.75 -6.24
CA ALA A 227 -1.74 2.57 -6.61
C ALA A 227 -2.03 3.66 -7.66
N SER A 228 -3.26 3.73 -8.22
CA SER A 228 -3.60 4.69 -9.30
C SER A 228 -3.28 6.13 -8.92
N GLY A 229 -3.64 6.55 -7.71
CA GLY A 229 -3.38 7.91 -7.22
C GLY A 229 -1.90 8.27 -7.10
N ALA A 230 -1.02 7.27 -6.96
CA ALA A 230 0.43 7.48 -6.87
C ALA A 230 1.12 7.49 -8.23
N ALA A 231 0.50 6.93 -9.27
CA ALA A 231 1.14 6.75 -10.58
C ALA A 231 1.48 8.10 -11.23
N ASP A 232 0.55 9.05 -11.24
CA ASP A 232 0.75 10.35 -11.89
C ASP A 232 1.78 11.20 -11.15
N ALA A 233 1.78 11.17 -9.81
CA ALA A 233 2.79 11.81 -8.98
C ALA A 233 4.19 11.24 -9.23
N ALA A 234 4.30 9.92 -9.34
CA ALA A 234 5.57 9.26 -9.63
C ALA A 234 6.08 9.60 -11.04
N MET A 235 5.20 9.70 -12.05
CA MET A 235 5.57 10.17 -13.38
C MET A 235 6.08 11.62 -13.35
N ALA A 236 5.36 12.51 -12.66
CA ALA A 236 5.75 13.91 -12.52
C ALA A 236 7.14 14.04 -11.87
N TYR A 237 7.42 13.22 -10.86
CA TYR A 237 8.73 13.15 -10.21
C TYR A 237 9.86 12.83 -11.21
N ILE A 238 9.70 11.75 -12.00
CA ILE A 238 10.72 11.36 -13.00
C ILE A 238 10.84 12.41 -14.10
N ASN A 239 9.73 12.97 -14.58
CA ASN A 239 9.75 14.01 -15.61
C ASN A 239 10.49 15.26 -15.13
N LEU A 240 10.27 15.68 -13.88
CA LEU A 240 11.00 16.79 -13.28
C LEU A 240 12.50 16.47 -13.13
N ALA A 241 12.85 15.24 -12.73
CA ALA A 241 14.24 14.80 -12.64
C ALA A 241 14.93 14.81 -14.02
N ASN A 242 14.28 14.28 -15.05
CA ASN A 242 14.79 14.28 -16.42
C ASN A 242 14.96 15.71 -16.97
N ASN A 243 13.96 16.58 -16.76
CA ASN A 243 14.05 17.99 -17.15
C ASN A 243 15.24 18.67 -16.47
N ARG A 244 15.53 18.33 -15.21
CA ARG A 244 16.69 18.87 -14.48
C ARG A 244 18.01 18.36 -15.04
N LEU A 245 18.12 17.06 -15.32
CA LEU A 245 19.30 16.50 -15.98
C LEU A 245 19.57 17.18 -17.33
N ASN A 246 18.52 17.37 -18.13
CA ASN A 246 18.62 18.07 -19.41
C ASN A 246 19.06 19.54 -19.24
N ILE A 247 18.52 20.26 -18.24
CA ILE A 247 18.95 21.63 -17.94
C ILE A 247 20.42 21.65 -17.53
N HIS A 248 20.87 20.71 -16.68
CA HIS A 248 22.27 20.62 -16.29
C HIS A 248 23.18 20.31 -17.48
N GLU A 249 22.78 19.42 -18.38
CA GLU A 249 23.53 19.11 -19.59
C GLU A 249 23.64 20.32 -20.51
N ILE A 250 22.53 21.03 -20.77
CA ILE A 250 22.52 22.26 -21.57
C ILE A 250 23.41 23.32 -20.92
N GLN A 251 23.33 23.48 -19.60
CA GLN A 251 24.17 24.43 -18.86
C GLN A 251 25.66 24.09 -18.94
N GLN A 252 26.03 22.81 -18.87
CA GLN A 252 27.42 22.37 -19.05
C GLN A 252 27.95 22.68 -20.46
N ARG A 253 27.07 22.70 -21.47
CA ARG A 253 27.43 23.05 -22.85
C ARG A 253 27.58 24.57 -23.05
N ILE A 254 26.88 25.40 -22.29
CA ILE A 254 26.96 26.86 -22.41
C ILE A 254 28.10 27.40 -21.54
N VAL A 255 29.26 27.62 -22.16
CA VAL A 255 30.45 28.14 -21.49
C VAL A 255 30.31 29.63 -21.13
N GLY A 256 29.51 30.41 -21.89
CA GLY A 256 29.27 31.83 -21.62
C GLY A 256 28.37 32.47 -22.69
N ILE A 257 27.73 33.57 -22.33
CA ILE A 257 26.88 34.39 -23.21
C ILE A 257 27.61 35.71 -23.44
N TYR A 258 28.08 35.93 -24.66
CA TYR A 258 28.72 37.17 -25.06
C TYR A 258 27.69 38.12 -25.69
N THR A 259 27.39 39.21 -24.97
CA THR A 259 26.50 40.27 -25.46
C THR A 259 27.34 41.47 -25.87
N ALA A 260 27.27 41.85 -27.14
CA ALA A 260 27.94 43.03 -27.69
C ALA A 260 26.92 43.92 -28.38
N MET A 261 27.08 45.24 -28.23
CA MET A 261 26.34 46.21 -29.04
C MET A 261 27.09 46.43 -30.35
N LEU A 262 26.38 46.28 -31.46
CA LEU A 262 26.94 46.50 -32.80
C LEU A 262 26.83 47.98 -33.16
N ASN A 263 27.87 48.53 -33.80
CA ASN A 263 27.82 49.89 -34.32
C ASN A 263 27.15 49.88 -35.71
N PRO A 264 25.95 50.45 -35.87
CA PRO A 264 25.24 50.46 -37.15
C PRO A 264 25.90 51.34 -38.22
N GLU A 265 26.86 52.20 -37.86
CA GLU A 265 27.58 53.06 -38.80
C GLU A 265 28.69 52.34 -39.57
N GLU A 266 29.02 51.09 -39.22
CA GLU A 266 29.97 50.28 -39.96
C GLU A 266 29.36 49.73 -41.27
N PRO A 267 30.16 49.50 -42.33
CA PRO A 267 29.65 49.11 -43.66
C PRO A 267 28.81 47.83 -43.67
N ASP A 268 28.97 46.98 -42.66
CA ASP A 268 28.30 45.70 -42.42
C ASP A 268 27.46 45.72 -41.12
N GLY A 269 27.21 46.90 -40.56
CA GLY A 269 26.57 47.07 -39.25
C GLY A 269 27.37 46.49 -38.08
N GLY A 270 28.67 46.23 -38.23
CA GLY A 270 29.56 45.72 -37.18
C GLY A 270 29.55 44.19 -37.03
N GLU A 271 28.87 43.47 -37.91
CA GLU A 271 28.70 42.01 -37.83
C GLU A 271 30.02 41.25 -38.00
N ALA A 272 30.90 41.64 -38.93
CA ALA A 272 32.17 40.96 -39.14
C ALA A 272 33.10 41.08 -37.92
N LYS A 273 33.12 42.24 -37.26
CA LYS A 273 33.88 42.44 -36.02
C LYS A 273 33.32 41.60 -34.88
N TRP A 274 32.00 41.52 -34.77
CA TRP A 274 31.36 40.64 -33.79
C TRP A 274 31.67 39.17 -34.04
N ARG A 275 31.58 38.69 -35.29
CA ARG A 275 31.94 37.31 -35.64
C ARG A 275 33.42 37.02 -35.39
N ALA A 276 34.31 37.97 -35.66
CA ALA A 276 35.74 37.84 -35.37
C ALA A 276 36.01 37.72 -33.86
N LYS A 277 35.35 38.56 -33.03
CA LYS A 277 35.40 38.47 -31.56
C LYS A 277 34.78 37.16 -31.06
N GLY A 278 33.63 36.77 -31.59
CA GLY A 278 32.95 35.50 -31.34
C GLY A 278 33.83 34.29 -31.66
N GLY A 279 34.57 34.34 -32.76
CA GLY A 279 35.52 33.33 -33.18
C GLY A 279 36.69 33.14 -32.21
N ALA A 280 37.11 34.19 -31.51
CA ALA A 280 38.15 34.10 -30.48
C ALA A 280 37.71 33.25 -29.27
N PHE A 281 36.40 33.21 -28.97
CA PHE A 281 35.87 32.39 -27.88
C PHE A 281 35.73 30.90 -28.23
N ARG A 282 35.85 30.51 -29.51
CA ARG A 282 35.81 29.08 -29.92
C ARG A 282 36.98 28.26 -29.39
N TYR A 283 38.07 28.92 -29.02
CA TYR A 283 39.27 28.28 -28.48
C TYR A 283 39.36 28.37 -26.95
N MET A 284 38.27 28.72 -26.26
CA MET A 284 38.24 28.71 -24.80
C MET A 284 38.48 27.29 -24.26
N PRO A 285 39.44 27.08 -23.35
CA PRO A 285 39.65 25.79 -22.74
C PRO A 285 38.43 25.35 -21.92
N PRO A 286 38.06 24.06 -21.90
CA PRO A 286 36.93 23.54 -21.11
C PRO A 286 37.15 23.66 -19.59
N LYS A 287 38.36 23.98 -19.13
CA LYS A 287 38.71 24.25 -17.73
C LYS A 287 39.30 25.66 -17.58
N GLY A 288 38.45 26.67 -17.76
CA GLY A 288 38.63 28.04 -17.26
C GLY A 288 39.68 28.92 -17.95
N ALA A 289 39.22 30.06 -18.48
CA ALA A 289 39.92 31.34 -18.44
C ALA A 289 38.92 32.48 -18.77
N VAL A 290 38.91 33.55 -17.98
CA VAL A 290 38.14 34.79 -18.25
C VAL A 290 38.99 35.98 -17.84
N VAL A 291 39.49 36.76 -18.79
CA VAL A 291 40.06 38.12 -18.61
C VAL A 291 40.19 38.74 -20.02
N PRO A 292 40.11 40.06 -20.27
CA PRO A 292 39.51 41.19 -19.53
C PRO A 292 38.40 41.91 -20.33
N LEU A 293 37.62 42.72 -19.62
CA LEU A 293 36.91 43.87 -20.18
C LEU A 293 37.92 45.03 -20.35
N ILE A 294 38.11 45.50 -21.59
CA ILE A 294 38.56 46.88 -21.81
C ILE A 294 37.30 47.72 -22.00
N THR A 295 36.95 48.50 -21.00
CA THR A 295 36.12 49.69 -21.17
C THR A 295 37.03 50.83 -21.62
N ARG A 296 36.85 51.33 -22.84
CA ARG A 296 37.23 52.71 -23.16
C ARG A 296 35.97 53.56 -23.04
N PRO A 297 35.76 54.26 -21.91
CA PRO A 297 34.72 55.27 -21.84
C PRO A 297 35.08 56.46 -22.73
N GLY A 298 34.06 57.04 -23.37
CA GLY A 298 34.18 58.38 -23.96
C GLY A 298 34.37 58.46 -25.48
N TYR A 299 33.70 57.62 -26.28
CA TYR A 299 33.50 58.01 -27.69
C TYR A 299 32.42 59.09 -27.74
N THR A 300 32.78 60.26 -28.28
CA THR A 300 31.84 61.33 -28.59
C THR A 300 31.73 61.38 -30.10
N ASP A 301 30.53 61.26 -30.67
CA ASP A 301 30.36 61.40 -32.11
C ASP A 301 30.71 62.83 -32.57
N ALA A 302 30.84 63.03 -33.88
CA ALA A 302 31.08 64.35 -34.46
C ALA A 302 29.94 65.36 -34.21
N LYS A 303 28.80 64.92 -33.65
CA LYS A 303 27.63 65.73 -33.27
C LYS A 303 27.60 66.05 -31.76
N GLY A 304 28.59 65.62 -30.98
CA GLY A 304 28.70 65.88 -29.55
C GLY A 304 27.97 64.89 -28.63
N ASN A 305 27.44 63.78 -29.16
CA ASN A 305 26.77 62.76 -28.36
C ASN A 305 27.79 61.86 -27.69
N ARG A 306 27.83 61.87 -26.35
CA ARG A 306 28.79 61.12 -25.55
C ARG A 306 28.24 59.73 -25.21
N TYR A 307 28.86 58.69 -25.74
CA TYR A 307 28.50 57.29 -25.49
C TYR A 307 29.29 56.77 -24.28
N ASP A 308 28.91 57.22 -23.07
CA ASP A 308 29.55 56.85 -21.80
C ASP A 308 29.07 55.49 -21.22
N GLY A 309 28.29 54.72 -21.99
CA GLY A 309 27.59 53.53 -21.49
C GLY A 309 27.78 52.23 -22.29
N VAL A 310 28.74 52.14 -23.22
CA VAL A 310 28.89 50.92 -24.03
C VAL A 310 29.71 49.87 -23.28
N THR A 311 29.02 49.09 -22.45
CA THR A 311 29.61 47.96 -21.74
C THR A 311 29.30 46.67 -22.51
N GLU A 312 30.33 46.07 -23.13
CA GLU A 312 30.25 44.66 -23.53
C GLU A 312 30.04 43.83 -22.25
N LYS A 313 29.14 42.85 -22.29
CA LYS A 313 28.82 42.03 -21.13
C LYS A 313 29.04 40.57 -21.49
N LEU A 314 30.00 39.95 -20.80
CA LEU A 314 30.17 38.51 -20.82
C LEU A 314 29.52 37.94 -19.56
N GLU A 315 28.43 37.23 -19.74
CA GLU A 315 27.73 36.56 -18.64
C GLU A 315 28.06 35.07 -18.66
N PHE A 316 28.49 34.56 -17.52
CA PHE A 316 28.47 33.11 -17.28
C PHE A 316 27.10 32.80 -16.73
N PRO A 317 26.25 32.04 -17.45
CA PRO A 317 24.96 31.66 -16.92
C PRO A 317 25.20 30.87 -15.63
N LYS A 318 24.90 31.49 -14.49
CA LYS A 318 24.85 30.77 -13.22
C LYS A 318 23.64 29.83 -13.30
N PRO A 319 23.71 28.64 -12.71
CA PRO A 319 22.53 27.80 -12.58
C PRO A 319 21.41 28.65 -11.97
N ALA A 320 20.27 28.74 -12.65
CA ALA A 320 19.12 29.47 -12.12
C ALA A 320 18.82 28.96 -10.71
N SER A 321 18.51 29.87 -9.78
CA SER A 321 18.29 29.57 -8.36
C SER A 321 17.19 28.55 -8.09
N GLY A 322 16.36 28.21 -9.07
CA GLY A 322 15.26 27.25 -8.95
C GLY A 322 15.67 25.81 -8.65
N ALA A 323 16.94 25.51 -8.33
CA ALA A 323 17.33 24.22 -7.75
C ALA A 323 16.71 24.01 -6.34
N SER A 324 16.52 25.09 -5.57
CA SER A 324 15.76 25.03 -4.31
C SER A 324 14.30 24.67 -4.56
N ASP A 325 13.70 25.28 -5.58
CA ASP A 325 12.26 25.14 -5.87
C ASP A 325 11.96 23.72 -6.36
N ALA A 326 12.81 23.16 -7.24
CA ALA A 326 12.66 21.77 -7.67
C ALA A 326 12.84 20.75 -6.56
N LYS A 327 13.66 21.04 -5.54
CA LYS A 327 13.80 20.14 -4.38
C LYS A 327 12.48 20.06 -3.62
N GLU A 328 11.83 21.21 -3.38
CA GLU A 328 10.53 21.25 -2.71
C GLU A 328 9.43 20.62 -3.58
N ASP A 329 9.43 20.85 -4.90
CA ASP A 329 8.47 20.22 -5.83
C ASP A 329 8.62 18.69 -5.85
N MET A 330 9.86 18.18 -5.94
CA MET A 330 10.15 16.75 -5.91
C MET A 330 9.70 16.10 -4.60
N ARG A 331 9.90 16.79 -3.49
CA ARG A 331 9.42 16.38 -2.16
C ARG A 331 7.90 16.31 -2.13
N VAL A 332 7.19 17.28 -2.69
CA VAL A 332 5.72 17.25 -2.80
C VAL A 332 5.24 16.03 -3.60
N PHE A 333 5.86 15.71 -4.73
CA PHE A 333 5.48 14.51 -5.49
C PHE A 333 5.72 13.22 -4.71
N LEU A 334 6.87 13.11 -4.03
CA LEU A 334 7.19 11.95 -3.19
C LEU A 334 6.18 11.78 -2.03
N ARG A 335 5.77 12.89 -1.40
CA ARG A 335 4.71 12.92 -0.39
C ARG A 335 3.38 12.41 -0.92
N ILE A 336 2.98 12.84 -2.12
CA ILE A 336 1.73 12.39 -2.74
C ILE A 336 1.79 10.89 -3.05
N VAL A 337 2.93 10.39 -3.57
CA VAL A 337 3.14 8.94 -3.78
C VAL A 337 2.94 8.17 -2.47
N GLY A 338 3.58 8.59 -1.39
CA GLY A 338 3.45 7.94 -0.08
C GLY A 338 2.03 7.98 0.47
N LEU A 339 1.38 9.15 0.39
CA LEU A 339 0.00 9.33 0.83
C LEU A 339 -0.96 8.38 0.08
N CYS A 340 -0.87 8.33 -1.25
CA CYS A 340 -1.73 7.50 -2.07
C CYS A 340 -1.47 5.99 -1.90
N LEU A 341 -0.24 5.58 -1.61
CA LEU A 341 0.10 4.17 -1.35
C LEU A 341 -0.17 3.72 0.10
N GLY A 342 -1.01 4.45 0.84
CA GLY A 342 -1.48 4.05 2.17
C GLY A 342 -0.95 4.88 3.30
N GLY A 343 -0.66 6.16 3.05
CA GLY A 343 -0.13 7.05 4.07
C GLY A 343 1.30 6.69 4.46
N LEU A 344 2.11 6.14 3.55
CA LEU A 344 3.51 5.84 3.82
C LEU A 344 4.22 7.13 4.27
N PRO A 345 4.85 7.14 5.45
CA PRO A 345 5.58 8.29 5.93
C PRO A 345 6.74 8.67 4.99
N GLU A 346 7.02 9.97 4.87
CA GLU A 346 8.07 10.51 4.00
C GLU A 346 9.44 9.86 4.24
N HIS A 347 9.75 9.58 5.51
CA HIS A 347 11.03 8.98 5.90
C HIS A 347 11.19 7.53 5.44
N TRP A 348 10.11 6.81 5.08
CA TRP A 348 10.19 5.46 4.49
C TRP A 348 10.57 5.50 3.02
N LEU A 349 10.30 6.60 2.33
CA LEU A 349 10.63 6.82 0.92
C LEU A 349 12.04 7.42 0.74
N GLY A 350 12.89 7.34 1.77
CA GLY A 350 14.28 7.80 1.71
C GLY A 350 14.47 9.30 1.95
N GLU A 351 13.44 10.01 2.43
CA GLU A 351 13.56 11.42 2.74
C GLU A 351 14.17 11.65 4.14
N GLY A 352 15.43 12.07 4.18
CA GLY A 352 16.11 12.48 5.41
C GLY A 352 15.88 13.97 5.71
N GLY A 353 14.98 14.26 6.67
CA GLY A 353 14.74 15.61 7.18
C GLY A 353 15.24 15.82 8.60
N SER A 354 15.02 17.02 9.16
CA SER A 354 15.27 17.35 10.58
C SER A 354 14.25 16.73 11.55
N VAL A 355 13.64 15.63 11.14
CA VAL A 355 12.58 14.96 11.89
C VAL A 355 13.27 14.04 12.90
N ASN A 356 13.08 14.32 14.19
CA ASN A 356 13.57 13.45 15.23
C ASN A 356 12.78 12.12 15.24
N ARG A 357 13.37 11.05 15.80
CA ARG A 357 12.76 9.72 15.84
C ARG A 357 11.35 9.72 16.45
N ALA A 358 11.10 10.59 17.43
CA ALA A 358 9.80 10.75 18.07
C ALA A 358 8.72 11.28 17.11
N THR A 359 9.05 12.26 16.26
CA THR A 359 8.10 12.75 15.25
C THR A 359 7.90 11.70 14.15
N ALA A 360 8.94 10.93 13.81
CA ALA A 360 8.83 9.85 12.85
C ALA A 360 7.88 8.72 13.32
N SER A 361 7.88 8.38 14.62
CA SER A 361 6.95 7.38 15.19
C SER A 361 5.50 7.87 15.29
N GLU A 362 5.27 9.16 15.50
CA GLU A 362 3.89 9.69 15.52
C GLU A 362 3.28 9.74 14.11
N MET A 363 4.11 9.88 13.08
CA MET A 363 3.66 9.92 11.68
C MET A 363 3.25 8.56 11.10
N SER A 364 3.50 7.43 11.78
CA SER A 364 3.15 6.09 11.29
C SER A 364 1.72 5.64 11.61
N THR A 365 1.04 6.28 12.57
CA THR A 365 -0.34 5.91 12.97
C THR A 365 -1.35 5.81 11.83
N PRO A 366 -1.40 6.78 10.88
CA PRO A 366 -2.31 6.67 9.74
C PRO A 366 -1.94 5.50 8.82
N ALA A 367 -0.64 5.25 8.64
CA ALA A 367 -0.13 4.14 7.84
C ALA A 367 -0.51 2.78 8.45
N VAL A 368 -0.38 2.64 9.77
CA VAL A 368 -0.80 1.45 10.52
C VAL A 368 -2.30 1.22 10.38
N THR A 369 -3.13 2.25 10.57
CA THR A 369 -4.59 2.12 10.46
C THR A 369 -5.02 1.66 9.07
N LEU A 370 -4.44 2.25 8.01
CA LEU A 370 -4.68 1.83 6.63
C LEU A 370 -4.12 0.44 6.35
N GLY A 371 -2.96 0.11 6.92
CA GLY A 371 -2.35 -1.21 6.87
C GLY A 371 -3.24 -2.29 7.45
N LEU A 372 -3.83 -2.06 8.64
CA LEU A 372 -4.76 -2.99 9.28
C LEU A 372 -6.02 -3.23 8.43
N ARG A 373 -6.57 -2.18 7.80
CA ARG A 373 -7.69 -2.31 6.86
C ARG A 373 -7.33 -3.19 5.65
N ARG A 374 -6.11 -3.06 5.14
CA ARG A 374 -5.60 -3.86 4.01
C ARG A 374 -5.30 -5.30 4.43
N GLN A 375 -4.73 -5.50 5.61
CA GLN A 375 -4.58 -6.83 6.21
C GLN A 375 -5.93 -7.52 6.42
N ALA A 376 -6.99 -6.79 6.80
CA ALA A 376 -8.34 -7.34 6.89
C ALA A 376 -8.87 -7.82 5.52
N THR A 377 -8.55 -7.10 4.44
CA THR A 377 -8.89 -7.50 3.07
C THR A 377 -8.13 -8.77 2.67
N LEU A 378 -6.83 -8.84 2.97
CA LEU A 378 -6.02 -10.04 2.77
C LEU A 378 -6.56 -11.23 3.56
N ARG A 379 -6.89 -11.05 4.85
CA ARG A 379 -7.51 -12.09 5.69
C ARG A 379 -8.82 -12.60 5.07
N SER A 380 -9.68 -11.69 4.62
CA SER A 380 -10.95 -12.07 3.98
C SER A 380 -10.71 -12.89 2.71
N TYR A 381 -9.75 -12.50 1.88
CA TYR A 381 -9.36 -13.26 0.69
C TYR A 381 -8.84 -14.67 1.04
N LEU A 382 -7.95 -14.76 2.04
CA LEU A 382 -7.37 -16.03 2.46
C LEU A 382 -8.42 -16.95 3.10
N ASP A 383 -9.29 -16.41 3.95
CA ASP A 383 -10.44 -17.12 4.52
C ASP A 383 -11.31 -17.70 3.41
N ARG A 384 -11.70 -16.89 2.43
CA ARG A 384 -12.50 -17.33 1.28
C ARG A 384 -11.78 -18.45 0.52
N SER A 385 -10.48 -18.31 0.28
CA SER A 385 -9.68 -19.30 -0.43
C SER A 385 -9.62 -20.64 0.31
N MET A 386 -9.37 -20.61 1.62
CA MET A 386 -9.36 -21.83 2.45
C MET A 386 -10.75 -22.48 2.52
N ARG A 387 -11.82 -21.70 2.62
CA ARG A 387 -13.20 -22.21 2.61
C ARG A 387 -13.56 -22.86 1.28
N THR A 388 -13.19 -22.23 0.17
CA THR A 388 -13.43 -22.78 -1.17
C THR A 388 -12.74 -24.13 -1.32
N GLU A 389 -11.49 -24.27 -0.86
CA GLU A 389 -10.80 -25.55 -0.92
C GLU A 389 -11.45 -26.63 -0.06
N LEU A 390 -11.84 -26.30 1.18
CA LEU A 390 -12.54 -27.25 2.06
C LEU A 390 -13.88 -27.70 1.46
N LYS A 391 -14.64 -26.77 0.87
CA LYS A 391 -15.91 -27.06 0.20
C LYS A 391 -15.72 -27.93 -1.04
N ARG A 392 -14.69 -27.67 -1.84
CA ARG A 392 -14.34 -28.49 -3.00
C ARG A 392 -13.99 -29.92 -2.56
N ARG A 393 -13.13 -30.05 -1.54
CA ARG A 393 -12.59 -31.34 -1.10
C ARG A 393 -13.63 -32.22 -0.39
N TYR A 394 -14.47 -31.64 0.47
CA TYR A 394 -15.35 -32.41 1.36
C TYR A 394 -16.86 -32.12 1.17
N GLY A 395 -17.21 -31.22 0.26
CA GLY A 395 -18.56 -30.75 0.04
C GLY A 395 -18.96 -29.59 0.98
N PRO A 396 -20.01 -28.82 0.60
CA PRO A 396 -20.45 -27.64 1.35
C PRO A 396 -21.03 -27.96 2.73
N ASP A 397 -21.63 -29.14 2.89
CA ASP A 397 -22.33 -29.55 4.11
C ASP A 397 -21.43 -30.23 5.15
N ARG A 398 -20.13 -30.40 4.85
CA ARG A 398 -19.18 -30.98 5.79
C ARG A 398 -19.10 -30.11 7.04
N LYS A 399 -19.27 -30.76 8.20
CA LYS A 399 -19.14 -30.13 9.51
C LYS A 399 -17.74 -30.35 10.07
N TYR A 400 -17.15 -29.28 10.57
CA TYR A 400 -15.83 -29.24 11.22
C TYR A 400 -16.00 -28.90 12.69
N ARG A 401 -15.14 -29.48 13.53
CA ARG A 401 -15.16 -29.24 14.98
C ARG A 401 -14.28 -28.05 15.33
N LEU A 402 -14.88 -27.02 15.95
CA LEU A 402 -14.16 -25.85 16.45
C LEU A 402 -14.27 -25.75 17.97
N PRO A 403 -13.16 -25.50 18.68
CA PRO A 403 -13.22 -25.14 20.08
C PRO A 403 -13.86 -23.75 20.22
N TYR A 404 -14.66 -23.56 21.25
CA TYR A 404 -15.12 -22.24 21.66
C TYR A 404 -14.97 -22.09 23.17
N SER A 405 -14.64 -20.89 23.63
CA SER A 405 -14.58 -20.59 25.05
C SER A 405 -16.00 -20.30 25.56
N LYS A 406 -16.46 -21.12 26.50
CA LYS A 406 -17.70 -20.88 27.23
C LYS A 406 -17.35 -20.25 28.56
N VAL A 407 -17.72 -18.98 28.73
CA VAL A 407 -17.64 -18.29 30.02
C VAL A 407 -18.71 -18.90 30.94
N SER A 408 -18.30 -19.35 32.13
CA SER A 408 -19.24 -19.83 33.16
C SER A 408 -20.20 -18.72 33.57
N LYS A 409 -21.34 -19.09 34.15
CA LYS A 409 -22.32 -18.13 34.70
C LYS A 409 -21.68 -17.19 35.73
N ASP A 410 -20.63 -17.65 36.40
CA ASP A 410 -19.92 -16.88 37.43
C ASP A 410 -18.99 -15.81 36.82
N GLY A 411 -18.82 -15.76 35.50
CA GLY A 411 -17.93 -14.82 34.80
C GLY A 411 -16.43 -15.07 35.00
N LEU A 412 -16.07 -15.91 35.96
CA LEU A 412 -14.69 -16.11 36.44
C LEU A 412 -13.99 -17.33 35.84
N SER A 413 -14.74 -18.36 35.42
CA SER A 413 -14.16 -19.57 34.82
C SER A 413 -14.51 -19.67 33.34
N ARG A 414 -13.52 -20.12 32.55
CA ARG A 414 -13.70 -20.44 31.12
C ARG A 414 -13.58 -21.95 30.95
N SER A 415 -14.57 -22.54 30.30
CA SER A 415 -14.54 -23.94 29.90
C SER A 415 -14.43 -24.03 28.38
N THR A 416 -13.63 -24.96 27.88
CA THR A 416 -13.50 -25.17 26.43
C THR A 416 -14.62 -26.11 25.97
N GLY A 417 -15.57 -25.57 25.22
CA GLY A 417 -16.60 -26.32 24.53
C GLY A 417 -16.22 -26.60 23.09
N TYR A 418 -16.98 -27.45 22.41
CA TYR A 418 -16.82 -27.70 20.98
C TYR A 418 -18.13 -27.43 20.26
N ARG A 419 -18.06 -26.68 19.15
CA ARG A 419 -19.17 -26.46 18.22
C ARG A 419 -18.83 -27.11 16.89
N THR A 420 -19.83 -27.68 16.22
CA THR A 420 -19.67 -28.17 14.85
C THR A 420 -20.22 -27.12 13.90
N VAL A 421 -19.42 -26.73 12.91
CA VAL A 421 -19.77 -25.67 11.95
C VAL A 421 -19.44 -26.09 10.53
N THR A 422 -20.10 -25.50 9.54
CA THR A 422 -19.72 -25.67 8.13
C THR A 422 -18.47 -24.86 7.80
N ALA A 423 -17.86 -25.12 6.64
CA ALA A 423 -16.69 -24.37 6.18
C ALA A 423 -16.92 -22.84 6.20
N ASP A 424 -18.13 -22.38 5.88
CA ASP A 424 -18.46 -20.93 5.85
C ASP A 424 -18.32 -20.21 7.18
N LEU A 425 -18.50 -20.93 8.28
CA LEU A 425 -18.41 -20.41 9.64
C LEU A 425 -17.07 -20.76 10.30
N MET A 426 -16.15 -21.31 9.53
CA MET A 426 -14.81 -21.64 10.00
C MET A 426 -13.95 -20.37 10.02
N GLU A 427 -13.33 -20.13 11.17
CA GLU A 427 -12.37 -19.05 11.39
C GLU A 427 -10.97 -19.65 11.32
N PHE A 428 -10.07 -19.03 10.56
CA PHE A 428 -8.68 -19.44 10.46
C PHE A 428 -7.81 -18.48 11.24
N PRO A 429 -6.97 -18.97 12.17
CA PRO A 429 -6.09 -18.12 12.95
C PRO A 429 -4.93 -17.64 12.07
N TRP A 430 -5.00 -16.45 11.51
CA TRP A 430 -3.89 -15.90 10.71
C TRP A 430 -2.81 -15.27 11.57
N ASN A 431 -1.57 -15.70 11.36
CA ASN A 431 -0.36 -15.09 11.92
C ASN A 431 0.19 -14.10 10.90
N LEU A 432 -0.42 -12.92 10.83
CA LEU A 432 0.12 -11.79 10.07
C LEU A 432 1.06 -10.96 10.94
N PRO A 433 2.02 -10.22 10.36
CA PRO A 433 2.82 -9.25 11.10
C PRO A 433 1.91 -8.29 11.86
N ARG A 434 2.24 -8.05 13.12
CA ARG A 434 1.56 -7.01 13.91
C ARG A 434 1.98 -5.65 13.39
N LEU A 435 0.99 -4.82 13.07
CA LEU A 435 1.18 -3.42 12.72
C LEU A 435 0.86 -2.61 13.97
N ASP A 436 1.84 -2.48 14.86
CA ASP A 436 1.73 -1.71 16.09
C ASP A 436 2.82 -0.63 16.07
N ASP A 437 2.47 0.61 16.41
CA ASP A 437 3.43 1.73 16.54
C ASP A 437 4.13 1.75 17.90
N ASP A 438 3.73 0.86 18.81
CA ASP A 438 4.30 0.83 20.15
C ASP A 438 5.77 0.44 20.08
N THR A 439 6.64 1.37 20.49
CA THR A 439 8.05 1.06 20.69
C THR A 439 8.19 -0.08 21.69
N LEU A 440 9.25 -0.88 21.58
CA LEU A 440 9.55 -1.94 22.56
C LEU A 440 9.56 -1.39 24.00
N ASP A 441 10.02 -0.15 24.20
CA ASP A 441 10.00 0.52 25.50
C ASP A 441 8.57 0.81 25.99
N THR A 442 7.67 1.25 25.10
CA THR A 442 6.25 1.42 25.41
C THR A 442 5.61 0.09 25.79
N LEU A 443 5.84 -0.96 24.98
CA LEU A 443 5.33 -2.30 25.27
C LEU A 443 5.87 -2.85 26.59
N LEU A 444 7.17 -2.73 26.84
CA LEU A 444 7.80 -3.12 28.09
C LEU A 444 7.18 -2.37 29.26
N ARG A 445 7.00 -1.05 29.16
CA ARG A 445 6.39 -0.24 30.22
C ARG A 445 4.95 -0.65 30.51
N VAL A 446 4.16 -0.93 29.47
CA VAL A 446 2.77 -1.40 29.62
C VAL A 446 2.77 -2.78 30.28
N VAL A 447 3.59 -3.70 29.78
CA VAL A 447 3.68 -5.07 30.28
C VAL A 447 4.15 -5.10 31.74
N THR A 448 5.21 -4.36 32.10
CA THR A 448 5.70 -4.27 33.48
C THR A 448 4.65 -3.64 34.39
N THR A 449 4.01 -2.54 33.98
CA THR A 449 2.96 -1.89 34.79
C THR A 449 1.76 -2.82 35.01
N MET A 450 1.38 -3.62 34.01
CA MET A 450 0.27 -4.58 34.13
C MET A 450 0.66 -5.80 34.97
N ALA A 451 1.90 -6.29 34.84
CA ALA A 451 2.43 -7.39 35.64
C ALA A 451 2.59 -6.99 37.12
N ASP A 452 3.16 -5.82 37.40
CA ASP A 452 3.32 -5.27 38.76
C ASP A 452 1.99 -5.09 39.49
N ARG A 453 0.91 -4.81 38.74
CA ARG A 453 -0.45 -4.69 39.28
C ARG A 453 -1.21 -6.03 39.35
N GLY A 454 -0.59 -7.12 38.91
CA GLY A 454 -1.22 -8.44 38.85
C GLY A 454 -2.39 -8.52 37.86
N TRP A 455 -2.45 -7.61 36.87
CA TRP A 455 -3.52 -7.57 35.87
C TRP A 455 -3.24 -8.49 34.67
N MET A 456 -2.03 -9.03 34.58
CA MET A 456 -1.58 -9.86 33.48
C MET A 456 -0.73 -11.01 34.03
N SER A 457 -0.88 -12.21 33.47
CA SER A 457 0.02 -13.32 33.78
C SER A 457 1.34 -13.20 33.02
N ASP A 458 2.40 -13.80 33.54
CA ASP A 458 3.72 -13.83 32.88
C ASP A 458 3.66 -14.41 31.46
N GLN A 459 2.80 -15.40 31.23
CA GLN A 459 2.59 -15.93 29.87
C GLN A 459 1.97 -14.88 28.94
N THR A 460 0.99 -14.12 29.43
CA THR A 460 0.34 -13.07 28.64
C THR A 460 1.31 -11.93 28.36
N ALA A 461 2.18 -11.60 29.34
CA ALA A 461 3.26 -10.63 29.21
C ALA A 461 4.27 -11.06 28.13
N ALA A 462 4.77 -12.29 28.20
CA ALA A 462 5.70 -12.85 27.20
C ALA A 462 5.09 -12.88 25.79
N SER A 463 3.84 -13.33 25.66
CA SER A 463 3.12 -13.33 24.37
C SER A 463 2.92 -11.91 23.80
N ARG A 464 2.67 -10.92 24.65
CA ARG A 464 2.58 -9.51 24.21
C ARG A 464 3.89 -8.97 23.70
N LEU A 465 5.01 -9.38 24.30
CA LEU A 465 6.36 -9.02 23.84
C LEU A 465 6.82 -9.81 22.60
N GLY A 466 5.98 -10.71 22.07
CA GLY A 466 6.27 -11.49 20.87
C GLY A 466 7.00 -12.81 21.13
N ALA A 467 7.11 -13.26 22.38
CA ALA A 467 7.64 -14.60 22.68
C ALA A 467 6.63 -15.68 22.26
N ASP A 468 7.14 -16.78 21.71
CA ASP A 468 6.37 -18.00 21.45
C ASP A 468 6.16 -18.75 22.77
N VAL A 469 5.08 -18.40 23.46
CA VAL A 469 4.73 -18.95 24.78
C VAL A 469 4.57 -20.47 24.74
N PRO A 470 3.87 -21.10 23.76
CA PRO A 470 3.86 -22.55 23.60
C PRO A 470 5.26 -23.17 23.59
N ALA A 471 6.16 -22.69 22.73
CA ALA A 471 7.52 -23.22 22.64
C ALA A 471 8.32 -23.00 23.95
N GLU A 472 8.13 -21.86 24.60
CA GLU A 472 8.77 -21.57 25.89
C GLU A 472 8.24 -22.46 27.02
N ILE A 473 6.94 -22.76 27.05
CA ILE A 473 6.34 -23.72 27.98
C ILE A 473 6.93 -25.11 27.76
N GLU A 474 7.07 -25.56 26.52
CA GLU A 474 7.68 -26.85 26.20
C GLU A 474 9.14 -26.91 26.66
N LEU A 475 9.90 -25.84 26.43
CA LEU A 475 11.30 -25.73 26.85
C LEU A 475 11.43 -25.73 28.39
N MET A 476 10.56 -24.98 29.08
CA MET A 476 10.52 -24.97 30.54
C MET A 476 10.11 -26.34 31.09
N ALA A 477 9.10 -26.98 30.51
CA ALA A 477 8.66 -28.33 30.90
C ALA A 477 9.78 -29.36 30.71
N ALA A 478 10.50 -29.30 29.58
CA ALA A 478 11.67 -30.14 29.32
C ALA A 478 12.80 -29.91 30.33
N ALA A 479 12.94 -28.68 30.84
CA ALA A 479 13.89 -28.32 31.89
C ALA A 479 13.36 -28.56 33.32
N GLY A 480 12.17 -29.14 33.49
CA GLY A 480 11.53 -29.36 34.80
C GLY A 480 11.12 -28.06 35.53
N ARG A 481 10.92 -26.97 34.80
CA ARG A 481 10.55 -25.64 35.31
C ARG A 481 9.12 -25.30 34.93
N THR A 482 8.51 -24.41 35.72
CA THR A 482 7.22 -23.78 35.38
C THR A 482 7.41 -22.30 35.04
N PHE A 483 6.52 -21.76 34.21
CA PHE A 483 6.52 -20.34 33.86
C PHE A 483 6.41 -19.47 35.12
N GLY A 484 7.32 -18.51 35.29
CA GLY A 484 7.39 -17.65 36.48
C GLY A 484 8.24 -18.22 37.64
N GLN A 485 8.79 -19.43 37.55
CA GLN A 485 9.85 -19.84 38.47
C GLN A 485 11.11 -19.03 38.15
N GLY A 486 11.46 -18.08 39.03
CA GLY A 486 12.75 -17.43 39.00
C GLY A 486 13.87 -18.48 38.94
N ARG A 487 14.98 -18.18 38.24
CA ARG A 487 16.17 -19.04 38.26
C ARG A 487 16.52 -19.30 39.72
N ALA A 488 16.15 -20.47 40.25
CA ALA A 488 16.70 -20.93 41.51
C ALA A 488 18.22 -20.86 41.31
N ASN A 489 18.90 -20.10 42.18
CA ASN A 489 20.35 -20.04 42.20
C ASN A 489 20.84 -21.48 42.07
N VAL A 490 21.45 -21.80 40.93
CA VAL A 490 22.07 -23.10 40.73
C VAL A 490 23.06 -23.22 41.87
N ALA A 491 22.78 -24.11 42.82
CA ALA A 491 23.69 -24.37 43.92
C ALA A 491 25.01 -24.79 43.26
N SER A 492 26.05 -23.97 43.40
CA SER A 492 27.40 -24.36 42.99
C SER A 492 27.66 -25.76 43.55
N PRO A 493 28.00 -26.75 42.71
CA PRO A 493 28.32 -28.09 43.19
C PRO A 493 29.43 -27.96 44.23
N GLY A 494 29.18 -28.54 45.40
CA GLY A 494 29.99 -28.37 46.60
C GLY A 494 31.47 -28.63 46.37
N GLY A 495 32.29 -27.71 46.87
CA GLY A 495 33.70 -27.98 47.09
C GLY A 495 33.85 -29.01 48.21
N ASP A 496 34.36 -30.19 47.84
CA ASP A 496 34.83 -31.22 48.75
C ASP A 496 35.89 -30.65 49.70
N ARG A 497 35.50 -30.43 50.96
CA ARG A 497 36.46 -30.27 52.06
C ARG A 497 36.84 -31.66 52.56
N HIS A 498 37.92 -32.19 52.02
CA HIS A 498 38.63 -33.31 52.62
C HIS A 498 39.22 -32.90 53.97
N ALA A 499 38.83 -33.64 54.99
CA ALA A 499 39.48 -33.68 56.29
C ALA A 499 40.85 -34.37 56.17
N GLN A 500 41.92 -33.69 56.56
CA GLN A 500 43.16 -34.29 57.02
C GLN A 500 43.54 -33.64 58.34
N GLY A 501 43.68 -34.49 59.36
CA GLY A 501 43.79 -34.08 60.75
C GLY A 501 45.21 -33.81 61.24
N ASN A 502 45.22 -33.28 62.46
CA ASN A 502 46.23 -33.31 63.52
C ASN A 502 47.70 -33.08 63.15
N GLN A 503 48.20 -31.92 63.58
CA GLN A 503 49.35 -31.84 64.49
C GLN A 503 49.26 -30.54 65.34
N ASP A 504 49.03 -30.74 66.64
CA ASP A 504 49.28 -29.80 67.75
C ASP A 504 50.80 -29.65 68.00
N PRO A 505 51.28 -28.81 68.95
CA PRO A 505 50.75 -27.55 69.51
C PRO A 505 51.87 -26.47 69.62
N ALA A 506 51.53 -25.22 69.99
CA ALA A 506 52.23 -24.42 71.03
C ALA A 506 51.93 -22.92 70.93
N ALA A 507 51.51 -22.38 72.07
CA ALA A 507 51.94 -21.14 72.71
C ALA A 507 52.16 -19.86 71.88
N GLY A 508 51.51 -18.77 72.30
CA GLY A 508 52.10 -17.44 72.10
C GLY A 508 51.11 -16.29 72.12
N ALA A 509 51.11 -15.59 73.25
CA ALA A 509 50.41 -14.34 73.50
C ALA A 509 50.71 -13.20 72.51
N ASN A 510 49.83 -12.20 72.60
CA ASN A 510 50.02 -10.76 72.40
C ASN A 510 49.69 -10.12 71.05
N ALA A 511 48.65 -9.27 71.14
CA ALA A 511 48.44 -8.04 70.37
C ALA A 511 49.61 -7.05 70.55
N PRO A 512 49.72 -6.04 69.69
CA PRO A 512 48.92 -4.82 69.90
C PRO A 512 47.86 -4.54 68.84
#